data_AF-A0A959BS44-F1
#
_entry.id   AF-A0A959BS44-F1
#
_cell.length_a   1.000
_cell.length_b   1.000
_cell.length_c   1.000
_cell.angle_alpha   90.00
_cell.angle_beta   90.00
_cell.angle_gamma   90.00
#
_symmetry.space_group_name_H-M   'P 1'
#
loop_
_entity.id
_entity.type
_entity.pdbx_description
1 polymer ?
#
loop_
_entity_poly.entity_id
_entity_poly.type
_entity_poly.pdbx_seq_one_letter_code
_entity_poly.pdbx_strand_id
1 'polypeptide(L)'
;MLSRLIILLLFPTFSFGQAELREQANASLQKGIAFFHSINTHGGYVYNVTPDLSLRWGEGPKDAETIEVQPPGTPAVGQSFLRAYRATGDKQALVAAKDAAYALIRGQNKYGGWGHTINFADLSNETVSFDDNQSQSAVSFLMALDHSKRPFQKDDAERGTLERAVPGDGPHQQCGFQSKRGHSLRIHRAERSVGEAVIFV
;
A
#
# COMPACT_ATOMS: atom_id res chain seq x y z
N MET A 1 44.38 -37.34 -35.43
CA MET A 1 44.47 -36.40 -34.27
C MET A 1 44.01 -35.03 -34.73
N LEU A 2 42.72 -34.69 -34.56
CA LEU A 2 42.24 -33.32 -34.79
C LEU A 2 42.04 -32.65 -33.43
N SER A 3 42.95 -31.73 -33.12
CA SER A 3 42.88 -30.85 -31.96
C SER A 3 41.72 -29.86 -32.15
N ARG A 4 40.69 -29.94 -31.30
CA ARG A 4 39.62 -28.93 -31.25
C ARG A 4 40.08 -27.80 -30.34
N LEU A 5 40.49 -26.70 -30.96
CA LEU A 5 40.75 -25.43 -30.28
C LEU A 5 39.40 -24.80 -29.90
N ILE A 6 39.01 -24.90 -28.63
CA ILE A 6 37.84 -24.20 -28.09
C ILE A 6 38.28 -22.75 -27.80
N ILE A 7 37.85 -21.82 -28.64
CA ILE A 7 38.00 -20.38 -28.40
C ILE A 7 36.90 -20.00 -27.40
N LEU A 8 37.33 -19.75 -26.15
CA LEU A 8 36.48 -19.19 -25.11
C LEU A 8 36.33 -17.68 -25.39
N LEU A 9 35.27 -17.29 -26.10
CA LEU A 9 34.89 -15.89 -26.27
C LEU A 9 34.44 -15.34 -24.91
N LEU A 10 35.31 -14.57 -24.26
CA LEU A 10 34.99 -13.79 -23.08
C LEU A 10 34.08 -12.63 -23.52
N PHE A 11 32.77 -12.82 -23.44
CA PHE A 11 31.81 -11.73 -23.64
C PHE A 11 31.96 -10.72 -22.49
N PRO A 12 32.33 -9.45 -22.76
CA PRO A 12 32.29 -8.43 -21.74
C PRO A 12 30.83 -8.23 -21.33
N THR A 13 30.53 -8.54 -20.08
CA THR A 13 29.21 -8.32 -19.50
C THR A 13 28.99 -6.81 -19.36
N PHE A 14 28.11 -6.26 -20.18
CA PHE A 14 27.67 -4.86 -20.10
C PHE A 14 27.01 -4.62 -18.73
N SER A 15 27.74 -3.98 -17.80
CA SER A 15 27.26 -3.70 -16.44
C SER A 15 26.80 -2.24 -16.25
N PHE A 16 26.92 -1.39 -17.27
CA PHE A 16 26.70 0.06 -17.14
C PHE A 16 25.22 0.46 -17.07
N GLY A 17 24.34 -0.15 -17.88
CA GLY A 17 22.91 0.22 -17.94
C GLY A 17 22.10 -0.19 -16.71
N GLN A 18 22.52 -1.22 -15.97
CA GLN A 18 21.82 -1.66 -14.76
C GLN A 18 22.03 -0.71 -13.58
N ALA A 19 23.23 -0.15 -13.44
CA ALA A 19 23.55 0.83 -12.40
C ALA A 19 22.77 2.13 -12.62
N GLU A 20 22.73 2.62 -13.86
CA GLU A 20 21.98 3.82 -14.25
C GLU A 20 20.47 3.64 -14.00
N LEU A 21 19.89 2.52 -14.41
CA LEU A 21 18.46 2.23 -14.18
C LEU A 21 18.12 2.20 -12.69
N ARG A 22 18.99 1.62 -11.85
CA ARG A 22 18.79 1.58 -10.40
C ARG A 22 18.79 2.97 -9.78
N GLU A 23 19.71 3.83 -10.21
CA GLU A 23 19.77 5.22 -9.74
C GLU A 23 18.53 6.01 -10.14
N GLN A 24 18.12 5.92 -11.41
CA GLN A 24 16.91 6.57 -11.91
C GLN A 24 15.65 6.08 -11.18
N ALA A 25 15.55 4.76 -10.91
CA ALA A 25 14.45 4.19 -10.15
C ALA A 25 14.41 4.73 -8.70
N ASN A 26 15.55 4.79 -8.02
CA ASN A 26 15.64 5.35 -6.66
C ASN A 26 15.25 6.84 -6.63
N ALA A 27 15.76 7.63 -7.57
CA ALA A 27 15.42 9.05 -7.67
C ALA A 27 13.93 9.26 -7.93
N SER A 28 13.32 8.41 -8.75
CA SER A 28 11.88 8.47 -9.06
C SER A 28 11.04 8.08 -7.84
N LEU A 29 11.44 7.03 -7.13
CA LEU A 29 10.79 6.60 -5.89
C LEU A 29 10.84 7.69 -4.82
N GLN A 30 12.00 8.34 -4.65
CA GLN A 30 12.19 9.44 -3.71
C GLN A 30 11.27 10.63 -4.01
N LYS A 31 11.16 11.01 -5.29
CA LYS A 31 10.21 12.06 -5.72
C LYS A 31 8.77 11.66 -5.41
N GLY A 32 8.40 10.41 -5.68
CA GLY A 32 7.07 9.88 -5.36
C GLY A 32 6.76 9.93 -3.87
N ILE A 33 7.69 9.45 -3.03
CA ILE A 33 7.55 9.50 -1.57
C ILE A 33 7.38 10.94 -1.10
N ALA A 34 8.27 11.85 -1.53
CA ALA A 34 8.21 13.25 -1.12
C ALA A 34 6.91 13.92 -1.54
N PHE A 35 6.42 13.65 -2.76
CA PHE A 35 5.16 14.18 -3.25
C PHE A 35 3.97 13.68 -2.42
N PHE A 36 3.82 12.36 -2.26
CA PHE A 36 2.72 11.80 -1.46
C PHE A 36 2.80 12.25 -0.01
N HIS A 37 4.00 12.30 0.57
CA HIS A 37 4.15 12.79 1.94
C HIS A 37 3.79 14.28 2.04
N SER A 38 4.04 15.11 1.02
CA SER A 38 3.67 16.54 1.06
C SER A 38 2.17 16.83 1.04
N ILE A 39 1.35 15.92 0.50
CA ILE A 39 -0.10 16.11 0.33
C ILE A 39 -0.94 15.43 1.43
N ASN A 40 -0.28 14.88 2.45
CA ASN A 40 -0.95 14.15 3.53
C ASN A 40 -1.93 15.04 4.32
N THR A 41 -2.85 14.38 5.04
CA THR A 41 -3.77 14.99 6.01
C THR A 41 -3.56 14.35 7.36
N HIS A 42 -2.86 15.03 8.28
CA HIS A 42 -2.45 14.47 9.58
C HIS A 42 -1.72 13.13 9.45
N GLY A 43 -0.98 12.92 8.36
CA GLY A 43 -0.31 11.68 8.00
C GLY A 43 -1.13 10.71 7.16
N GLY A 44 -2.43 10.91 7.01
CA GLY A 44 -3.32 10.03 6.23
C GLY A 44 -3.72 10.56 4.86
N TYR A 45 -4.54 9.76 4.16
CA TYR A 45 -4.77 9.84 2.73
C TYR A 45 -6.23 9.57 2.35
N VAL A 46 -6.71 10.21 1.28
CA VAL A 46 -7.98 9.92 0.60
C VAL A 46 -7.69 9.20 -0.73
N TYR A 47 -8.70 8.82 -1.52
CA TYR A 47 -8.47 8.08 -2.78
C TYR A 47 -7.94 8.97 -3.90
N ASN A 48 -8.40 10.21 -3.93
CA ASN A 48 -8.22 11.08 -5.07
C ASN A 48 -8.00 12.51 -4.61
N VAL A 49 -7.02 13.16 -5.22
CA VAL A 49 -6.74 14.59 -5.04
C VAL A 49 -6.57 15.22 -6.41
N THR A 50 -7.14 16.41 -6.61
CA THR A 50 -6.94 17.15 -7.86
C THR A 50 -5.49 17.63 -7.98
N PRO A 51 -4.95 17.83 -9.21
CA PRO A 51 -3.55 18.26 -9.38
C PRO A 51 -3.21 19.61 -8.72
N ASP A 52 -4.19 20.49 -8.58
CA ASP A 52 -4.08 21.77 -7.88
C ASP A 52 -4.28 21.65 -6.36
N LEU A 53 -4.51 20.43 -5.85
CA LEU A 53 -4.73 20.05 -4.46
C LEU A 53 -5.99 20.67 -3.81
N SER A 54 -6.88 21.26 -4.61
CA SER A 54 -8.06 21.98 -4.11
C SER A 54 -9.20 21.05 -3.69
N LEU A 55 -9.32 19.87 -4.30
CA LEU A 55 -10.39 18.90 -4.03
C LEU A 55 -9.85 17.54 -3.62
N ARG A 56 -10.58 16.88 -2.72
CA ARG A 56 -10.23 15.60 -2.10
C ARG A 56 -11.44 14.68 -2.07
N TRP A 57 -11.26 13.43 -2.46
CA TRP A 57 -12.36 12.49 -2.68
C TRP A 57 -12.02 11.09 -2.17
N GLY A 58 -12.99 10.48 -1.50
CA GLY A 58 -13.08 9.06 -1.23
C GLY A 58 -14.22 8.45 -2.05
N GLU A 59 -15.15 7.75 -1.40
CA GLU A 59 -16.45 7.39 -2.02
C GLU A 59 -17.33 8.62 -2.34
N GLY A 60 -16.99 9.77 -1.76
CA GLY A 60 -17.54 11.08 -2.07
C GLY A 60 -16.56 12.19 -1.66
N PRO A 61 -16.93 13.47 -1.85
CA PRO A 61 -16.10 14.61 -1.46
C PRO A 61 -15.73 14.55 0.03
N LYS A 62 -14.48 14.90 0.35
CA LYS A 62 -13.94 14.95 1.72
C LYS A 62 -13.47 16.35 2.08
N ASP A 63 -13.62 16.70 3.35
CA ASP A 63 -13.05 17.93 3.90
C ASP A 63 -11.53 17.81 4.09
N ALA A 64 -10.91 18.91 4.51
CA ALA A 64 -9.47 18.98 4.73
C ALA A 64 -8.97 18.20 5.96
N GLU A 65 -9.89 17.70 6.81
CA GLU A 65 -9.62 17.03 8.07
C GLU A 65 -9.92 15.52 8.02
N THR A 66 -10.38 15.01 6.87
CA THR A 66 -10.84 13.62 6.72
C THR A 66 -9.88 12.79 5.88
N ILE A 67 -9.60 11.58 6.36
CA ILE A 67 -8.82 10.55 5.66
C ILE A 67 -9.65 9.27 5.50
N GLU A 68 -9.23 8.43 4.55
CA GLU A 68 -9.83 7.13 4.29
C GLU A 68 -9.05 6.01 5.01
N VAL A 69 -9.77 5.07 5.60
CA VAL A 69 -9.24 3.80 6.15
C VAL A 69 -9.52 2.66 5.19
N GLN A 70 -10.67 2.67 4.51
CA GLN A 70 -10.98 1.69 3.45
C GLN A 70 -9.88 1.78 2.35
N PRO A 71 -9.33 0.65 1.88
CA PRO A 71 -8.38 0.65 0.78
C PRO A 71 -8.98 1.26 -0.51
N PRO A 72 -8.19 1.99 -1.31
CA PRO A 72 -6.74 2.18 -1.21
C PRO A 72 -6.31 3.34 -0.30
N GLY A 73 -7.07 3.69 0.75
CA GLY A 73 -6.76 4.76 1.68
C GLY A 73 -5.50 4.56 2.55
N THR A 74 -5.50 5.20 3.71
CA THR A 74 -4.32 5.40 4.57
C THR A 74 -3.51 4.12 4.88
N PRO A 75 -4.12 2.97 5.23
CA PRO A 75 -3.34 1.74 5.46
C PRO A 75 -2.57 1.28 4.23
N ALA A 76 -3.16 1.37 3.03
CA ALA A 76 -2.53 0.92 1.80
C ALA A 76 -1.34 1.81 1.41
N VAL A 77 -1.50 3.14 1.52
CA VAL A 77 -0.42 4.10 1.26
C VAL A 77 0.73 3.93 2.27
N GLY A 78 0.40 3.80 3.56
CA GLY A 78 1.38 3.52 4.61
C GLY A 78 2.17 2.23 4.37
N GLN A 79 1.50 1.16 3.94
CA GLN A 79 2.17 -0.08 3.54
C GLN A 79 3.09 0.13 2.32
N SER A 80 2.71 0.96 1.35
CA SER A 80 3.56 1.28 0.19
C SER A 80 4.85 1.99 0.61
N PHE A 81 4.77 2.96 1.52
CA PHE A 81 5.96 3.59 2.10
C PHE A 81 6.83 2.60 2.88
N LEU A 82 6.22 1.72 3.67
CA LEU A 82 6.96 0.71 4.41
C LEU A 82 7.68 -0.28 3.48
N ARG A 83 7.03 -0.69 2.38
CA ARG A 83 7.67 -1.52 1.33
C ARG A 83 8.84 -0.80 0.67
N ALA A 84 8.69 0.49 0.36
CA ALA A 84 9.76 1.31 -0.18
C ALA A 84 10.97 1.35 0.78
N TYR A 85 10.74 1.63 2.06
CA TYR A 85 11.80 1.58 3.09
C TYR A 85 12.51 0.23 3.14
N ARG A 86 11.76 -0.88 3.17
CA ARG A 86 12.36 -2.23 3.22
C ARG A 86 13.17 -2.56 1.97
N ALA A 87 12.78 -2.05 0.80
CA ALA A 87 13.48 -2.32 -0.46
C ALA A 87 14.74 -1.48 -0.62
N THR A 88 14.77 -0.24 -0.12
CA THR A 88 15.85 0.72 -0.43
C THR A 88 16.63 1.21 0.79
N GLY A 89 16.09 1.06 2.01
CA GLY A 89 16.60 1.68 3.22
C GLY A 89 16.30 3.19 3.32
N ASP A 90 15.46 3.74 2.44
CA ASP A 90 15.17 5.17 2.43
C ASP A 90 14.42 5.61 3.70
N LYS A 91 15.09 6.41 4.52
CA LYS A 91 14.56 6.88 5.81
C LYS A 91 13.34 7.80 5.64
N GLN A 92 13.20 8.52 4.53
CA GLN A 92 12.02 9.35 4.28
C GLN A 92 10.78 8.47 4.09
N ALA A 93 10.92 7.33 3.42
CA ALA A 93 9.83 6.36 3.31
C ALA A 93 9.40 5.84 4.69
N LEU A 94 10.35 5.56 5.58
CA LEU A 94 10.02 5.14 6.95
C LEU A 94 9.30 6.24 7.75
N VAL A 95 9.70 7.50 7.59
CA VAL A 95 9.02 8.64 8.23
C VAL A 95 7.58 8.72 7.73
N ALA A 96 7.36 8.71 6.41
CA ALA A 96 6.02 8.77 5.83
C ALA A 96 5.14 7.57 6.26
N ALA A 97 5.71 6.36 6.34
CA ALA A 97 5.01 5.20 6.88
C ALA A 97 4.60 5.38 8.35
N LYS A 98 5.49 5.95 9.19
CA LYS A 98 5.18 6.22 10.60
C LYS A 98 4.07 7.27 10.73
N ASP A 99 4.08 8.30 9.91
CA ASP A 99 3.03 9.33 9.96
C ASP A 99 1.66 8.77 9.59
N ALA A 100 1.58 7.92 8.56
CA ALA A 100 0.35 7.19 8.24
C ALA A 100 -0.11 6.27 9.40
N ALA A 101 0.82 5.61 10.08
CA ALA A 101 0.49 4.79 11.25
C ALA A 101 0.00 5.64 12.42
N TYR A 102 0.61 6.80 12.68
CA TYR A 102 0.16 7.72 13.72
C TYR A 102 -1.23 8.28 13.44
N ALA A 103 -1.56 8.55 12.17
CA ALA A 103 -2.90 8.93 11.75
C ALA A 103 -3.94 7.87 12.15
N LEU A 104 -3.66 6.59 11.85
CA LEU A 104 -4.52 5.47 12.22
C LEU A 104 -4.62 5.28 13.73
N ILE A 105 -3.50 5.35 14.46
CA ILE A 105 -3.49 5.24 15.92
C ILE A 105 -4.34 6.34 16.57
N ARG A 106 -4.19 7.59 16.10
CA ARG A 106 -4.98 8.73 16.60
C ARG A 106 -6.47 8.57 16.29
N GLY A 107 -6.80 7.98 15.15
CA GLY A 107 -8.17 7.73 14.72
C GLY A 107 -8.79 6.43 15.25
N GLN A 108 -8.07 5.62 16.02
CA GLN A 108 -8.61 4.38 16.59
C GLN A 108 -9.63 4.73 17.67
N ASN A 109 -10.84 4.17 17.55
CA ASN A 109 -11.89 4.43 18.54
C ASN A 109 -11.68 3.61 19.82
N LYS A 110 -12.53 3.85 20.84
CA LYS A 110 -12.45 3.20 22.16
C LYS A 110 -12.63 1.66 22.14
N TYR A 111 -13.14 1.10 21.05
CA TYR A 111 -13.30 -0.35 20.87
C TYR A 111 -12.12 -0.98 20.10
N GLY A 112 -11.10 -0.19 19.74
CA GLY A 112 -9.87 -0.68 19.11
C GLY A 112 -9.96 -0.86 17.59
N GLY A 113 -11.01 -0.34 16.95
CA GLY A 113 -11.19 -0.44 15.51
C GLY A 113 -11.41 0.90 14.82
N TRP A 114 -11.78 0.83 13.54
CA TRP A 114 -12.01 1.99 12.68
C TRP A 114 -13.30 1.82 11.87
N GLY A 115 -13.92 2.96 11.56
CA GLY A 115 -14.90 3.03 10.50
C GLY A 115 -14.21 3.20 9.15
N HIS A 116 -15.02 3.57 8.15
CA HIS A 116 -14.55 3.85 6.79
C HIS A 116 -13.54 5.01 6.75
N THR A 117 -13.83 6.08 7.48
CA THR A 117 -13.00 7.30 7.51
C THR A 117 -12.59 7.66 8.93
N ILE A 118 -11.57 8.50 9.04
CA ILE A 118 -11.23 9.24 10.26
C ILE A 118 -11.38 10.72 9.94
N ASN A 119 -12.20 11.44 10.71
CA ASN A 119 -12.29 12.89 10.66
C ASN A 119 -11.57 13.46 11.89
N PHE A 120 -10.48 14.20 11.68
CA PHE A 120 -9.67 14.73 12.80
C PHE A 120 -10.32 15.93 13.50
N ALA A 121 -11.34 16.55 12.91
CA ALA A 121 -12.17 17.54 13.58
C ALA A 121 -13.24 16.90 14.50
N ASP A 122 -13.60 15.64 14.25
CA ASP A 122 -14.55 14.88 15.06
C ASP A 122 -14.18 13.38 15.14
N LEU A 123 -13.52 13.01 16.24
CA LEU A 123 -13.11 11.63 16.53
C LEU A 123 -14.18 10.84 17.30
N SER A 124 -15.43 11.28 17.34
CA SER A 124 -16.51 10.60 18.07
C SER A 124 -17.09 9.38 17.35
N ASN A 125 -16.64 9.06 16.12
CA ASN A 125 -17.11 7.89 15.39
C ASN A 125 -16.64 6.58 16.06
N GLU A 126 -17.59 5.86 16.65
CA GLU A 126 -17.32 4.58 17.36
C GLU A 126 -17.53 3.34 16.48
N THR A 127 -17.77 3.51 15.18
CA THR A 127 -17.96 2.37 14.26
C THR A 127 -16.67 1.55 14.17
N VAL A 128 -16.78 0.24 14.40
CA VAL A 128 -15.73 -0.72 14.05
C VAL A 128 -16.24 -1.57 12.91
N SER A 129 -15.57 -1.48 11.77
CA SER A 129 -15.97 -2.18 10.56
C SER A 129 -14.85 -3.08 10.07
N PHE A 130 -15.26 -4.30 9.72
CA PHE A 130 -14.47 -5.31 9.03
C PHE A 130 -14.82 -5.38 7.54
N ASP A 131 -15.79 -4.57 7.09
CA ASP A 131 -16.15 -4.45 5.69
C ASP A 131 -15.02 -3.80 4.90
N ASP A 132 -14.87 -4.21 3.64
CA ASP A 132 -13.82 -3.74 2.72
C ASP A 132 -12.43 -3.61 3.35
N ASN A 133 -12.09 -4.53 4.26
CA ASN A 133 -10.76 -4.63 4.87
C ASN A 133 -10.35 -3.39 5.70
N GLN A 134 -11.30 -2.59 6.19
CA GLN A 134 -11.02 -1.34 6.94
C GLN A 134 -10.16 -1.58 8.18
N SER A 135 -10.71 -2.22 9.22
CA SER A 135 -9.96 -2.46 10.46
C SER A 135 -8.82 -3.47 10.26
N GLN A 136 -8.99 -4.47 9.38
CA GLN A 136 -7.98 -5.50 9.16
C GLN A 136 -6.73 -4.95 8.47
N SER A 137 -6.88 -4.09 7.46
CA SER A 137 -5.72 -3.48 6.78
C SER A 137 -4.97 -2.52 7.70
N ALA A 138 -5.68 -1.76 8.54
CA ALA A 138 -5.08 -0.90 9.55
C ALA A 138 -4.25 -1.72 10.54
N VAL A 139 -4.82 -2.76 11.15
CA VAL A 139 -4.08 -3.64 12.08
C VAL A 139 -2.89 -4.31 11.39
N SER A 140 -3.09 -4.87 10.19
CA SER A 140 -2.02 -5.52 9.43
C SER A 140 -0.85 -4.57 9.15
N PHE A 141 -1.15 -3.34 8.74
CA PHE A 141 -0.14 -2.32 8.51
C PHE A 141 0.60 -1.95 9.81
N LEU A 142 -0.10 -1.69 10.90
CA LEU A 142 0.49 -1.33 12.19
C LEU A 142 1.41 -2.44 12.72
N MET A 143 1.00 -3.70 12.60
CA MET A 143 1.83 -4.86 12.95
C MET A 143 3.08 -4.95 12.06
N ALA A 144 2.93 -4.76 10.75
CA ALA A 144 4.05 -4.79 9.82
C ALA A 144 5.06 -3.68 10.12
N LEU A 145 4.60 -2.47 10.46
CA LEU A 145 5.47 -1.37 10.84
C LEU A 145 6.20 -1.66 12.15
N ASP A 146 5.53 -2.25 13.16
CA ASP A 146 6.16 -2.59 14.42
C ASP A 146 7.33 -3.59 14.23
N HIS A 147 7.14 -4.60 13.37
CA HIS A 147 8.21 -5.54 13.01
C HIS A 147 9.44 -4.87 12.38
N SER A 148 9.29 -3.71 11.73
CA SER A 148 10.39 -2.99 11.09
C SER A 148 11.32 -2.24 12.06
N LYS A 149 11.00 -2.23 13.36
CA LYS A 149 11.86 -1.66 14.42
C LYS A 149 13.06 -2.55 14.76
N ARG A 150 13.10 -3.80 14.29
CA ARG A 150 14.30 -4.65 14.38
C ARG A 150 15.30 -4.20 13.30
N PRO A 151 16.63 -4.26 13.56
CA PRO A 151 17.63 -3.94 12.55
C PRO A 151 17.37 -4.73 11.27
N PHE A 152 17.36 -4.04 10.12
CA PHE A 152 17.22 -4.69 8.81
C PHE A 152 18.35 -5.71 8.64
N GLN A 153 18.01 -7.00 8.62
CA GLN A 153 18.93 -8.07 8.25
C GLN A 153 18.76 -8.34 6.76
N LYS A 154 19.87 -8.47 6.05
CA LYS A 154 19.92 -8.74 4.59
C LYS A 154 19.05 -9.94 4.18
N ASP A 155 18.90 -10.90 5.09
CA ASP A 155 18.14 -12.14 4.95
C ASP A 155 16.61 -11.93 4.83
N ASP A 156 16.09 -10.77 5.23
CA ASP A 156 14.65 -10.45 5.13
C ASP A 156 14.23 -10.11 3.69
N ALA A 157 15.15 -9.60 2.87
CA ALA A 157 14.91 -9.34 1.45
C ALA A 157 14.74 -10.65 0.65
N GLU A 158 15.44 -11.71 1.06
CA GLU A 158 15.32 -13.04 0.45
C GLU A 158 14.00 -13.72 0.88
N ARG A 159 13.57 -13.53 2.13
CA ARG A 159 12.29 -14.04 2.63
C ARG A 159 11.06 -13.43 1.94
N GLY A 160 11.07 -12.13 1.64
CA GLY A 160 10.00 -11.47 0.87
C GLY A 160 9.93 -11.88 -0.61
N THR A 161 10.91 -12.64 -1.09
CA THR A 161 10.91 -13.26 -2.42
C THR A 161 10.35 -14.69 -2.36
N LEU A 162 10.57 -15.39 -1.24
CA LEU A 162 10.06 -16.75 -1.00
C LEU A 162 8.54 -16.78 -0.71
N GLU A 163 7.99 -15.78 -0.02
CA GLU A 163 6.55 -15.74 0.29
C GLU A 163 5.66 -15.43 -0.94
N ARG A 164 6.28 -15.00 -2.06
CA ARG A 164 5.64 -14.89 -3.39
C ARG A 164 5.58 -16.22 -4.16
N ALA A 165 6.24 -17.27 -3.68
CA ALA A 165 6.08 -18.61 -4.22
C ALA A 165 4.85 -19.24 -3.58
N VAL A 166 3.70 -19.17 -4.26
CA VAL A 166 2.49 -19.91 -3.89
C VAL A 166 2.80 -21.41 -3.98
N PRO A 167 2.81 -22.18 -2.87
CA PRO A 167 2.88 -23.63 -2.93
C PRO A 167 1.52 -24.14 -3.42
N GLY A 168 1.54 -25.00 -4.43
CA GLY A 168 0.37 -25.43 -5.18
C GLY A 168 -0.76 -26.07 -4.38
N ASP A 169 -1.93 -26.03 -5.00
CA ASP A 169 -3.20 -26.63 -4.63
C ASP A 169 -3.10 -27.92 -3.80
N GLY A 170 -3.34 -27.79 -2.50
CA GLY A 170 -3.74 -28.88 -1.61
C GLY A 170 -5.27 -29.01 -1.57
N PRO A 171 -5.83 -30.19 -1.27
CA PRO A 171 -7.24 -30.48 -1.51
C PRO A 171 -8.14 -29.61 -0.62
N HIS A 172 -9.07 -28.89 -1.28
CA HIS A 172 -10.12 -28.11 -0.64
C HIS A 172 -11.00 -28.99 0.25
N GLN A 173 -10.88 -28.82 1.57
CA GLN A 173 -11.89 -29.30 2.50
C GLN A 173 -13.01 -28.25 2.58
N GLN A 174 -14.09 -28.49 1.83
CA GLN A 174 -15.29 -27.65 1.86
C GLN A 174 -15.90 -27.67 3.26
N CYS A 175 -15.77 -26.58 4.00
CA CYS A 175 -16.57 -26.34 5.19
C CYS A 175 -17.93 -25.78 4.75
N GLY A 176 -18.96 -26.63 4.79
CA GLY A 176 -20.31 -26.27 4.35
C GLY A 176 -20.99 -25.30 5.32
N PHE A 177 -21.20 -24.06 4.89
CA PHE A 177 -22.14 -23.14 5.52
C PHE A 177 -23.36 -22.98 4.62
N GLN A 178 -24.49 -23.59 5.01
CA GLN A 178 -25.75 -23.45 4.29
C GLN A 178 -26.37 -22.08 4.58
N SER A 179 -26.35 -21.20 3.59
CA SER A 179 -27.15 -19.96 3.61
C SER A 179 -28.59 -20.26 3.21
N LYS A 180 -29.50 -20.20 4.19
CA LYS A 180 -30.94 -20.05 3.92
C LYS A 180 -31.24 -18.56 3.77
N ARG A 181 -31.38 -18.10 2.53
CA ARG A 181 -32.32 -17.06 2.04
C ARG A 181 -31.88 -16.63 0.64
N GLY A 182 -32.65 -17.05 -0.37
CA GLY A 182 -32.44 -16.62 -1.75
C GLY A 182 -33.07 -15.27 -1.99
N HIS A 183 -32.27 -14.24 -2.26
CA HIS A 183 -32.69 -13.00 -2.91
C HIS A 183 -31.68 -12.68 -4.03
N SER A 184 -32.20 -12.48 -5.24
CA SER A 184 -31.43 -12.12 -6.43
C SER A 184 -31.21 -10.61 -6.46
N LEU A 185 -29.95 -10.16 -6.40
CA LEU A 185 -29.59 -8.76 -6.63
C LEU A 185 -29.11 -8.58 -8.07
N ARG A 186 -29.85 -7.79 -8.86
CA ARG A 186 -29.40 -7.29 -10.16
C ARG A 186 -28.54 -6.05 -9.94
N ILE A 187 -27.29 -6.08 -10.41
CA ILE A 187 -26.41 -4.91 -10.44
C ILE A 187 -26.62 -4.17 -11.77
N HIS A 188 -27.11 -2.92 -11.71
CA HIS A 188 -27.12 -2.01 -12.86
C HIS A 188 -25.78 -1.28 -12.93
N ARG A 189 -25.07 -1.45 -14.06
CA ARG A 189 -23.82 -0.74 -14.39
C ARG A 189 -24.15 0.70 -14.77
N ALA A 190 -23.70 1.66 -13.97
CA ALA A 190 -23.69 3.06 -14.35
C ALA A 190 -22.34 3.37 -15.04
N GLU A 191 -22.39 3.72 -16.32
CA GLU A 191 -21.25 4.29 -17.04
C GLU A 191 -21.13 5.78 -16.66
N ARG A 192 -19.93 6.23 -16.25
CA ARG A 192 -19.62 7.66 -16.19
C ARG A 192 -18.39 8.01 -17.01
N SER A 193 -18.57 9.12 -17.72
CA SER A 193 -17.68 9.85 -18.60
C SER A 193 -16.38 10.26 -17.90
N VAL A 194 -15.27 10.05 -18.61
CA VAL A 194 -13.91 10.48 -18.27
C VAL A 194 -13.74 11.95 -18.61
N GLY A 195 -13.25 12.75 -17.65
CA GLY A 195 -12.94 14.16 -17.88
C GLY A 195 -12.46 14.90 -16.65
N GLU A 196 -11.25 14.58 -16.20
CA GLU A 196 -10.24 15.43 -15.53
C GLU A 196 -9.15 14.49 -14.95
N ALA A 197 -7.88 14.86 -15.06
CA ALA A 197 -6.78 14.03 -14.59
C ALA A 197 -6.76 14.00 -13.05
N VAL A 198 -7.41 12.99 -12.47
CA VAL A 198 -7.43 12.76 -11.03
C VAL A 198 -6.19 11.96 -10.66
N ILE A 199 -5.46 12.41 -9.63
CA ILE A 199 -4.34 11.64 -9.08
C ILE A 199 -4.92 10.59 -8.15
N PHE A 200 -4.76 9.32 -8.52
CA PHE A 200 -5.06 8.19 -7.66
C PHE A 200 -3.97 8.05 -6.61
N VAL A 201 -4.41 8.05 -5.35
CA VAL A 201 -3.56 7.90 -4.17
C VAL A 201 -3.39 6.42 -3.82
#